data_AF-A0A8I6RWN1-F1
#
_entry.id   AF-A0A8I6RWN1-F1
#
_cell.length_a   1.000
_cell.length_b   1.000
_cell.length_c   1.000
_cell.angle_alpha   90.00
_cell.angle_beta   90.00
_cell.angle_gamma   90.00
#
_symmetry.space_group_name_H-M   'P 1'
#
loop_
_entity.id
_entity.type
_entity.pdbx_description
1 polymer ?
#
loop_
_entity_poly.entity_id
_entity_poly.type
_entity_poly.pdbx_seq_one_letter_code
_entity_poly.pdbx_strand_id
1 'polypeptide(L)'
;MRITVPLFLFKLPNGHLFRGKYRLVKRVTPKAVKLLKREFQIEEQNMFYLRHPYLTKEQSFNHMKALKALRGDPPYHTKFVVLANEKFENGKHRTLEEQLSHLKVTEDWDFKAGSI
;
A
#
# COMPACT_ATOMS: atom_id res chain seq x y z
N MET A 1 39.49 -30.38 8.73
CA MET A 1 38.65 -29.78 7.67
C MET A 1 39.26 -28.44 7.24
N ARG A 2 39.65 -28.28 5.98
CA ARG A 2 40.33 -27.05 5.49
C ARG A 2 39.30 -26.05 4.96
N ILE A 3 38.70 -25.30 5.88
CA ILE A 3 37.61 -24.33 5.59
C ILE A 3 38.13 -23.09 4.82
N THR A 4 39.45 -22.86 4.83
CA THR A 4 40.10 -21.69 4.22
C THR A 4 40.47 -21.85 2.74
N VAL A 5 40.53 -23.07 2.22
CA VAL A 5 40.87 -23.34 0.80
C VAL A 5 39.90 -22.68 -0.21
N PRO A 6 38.56 -22.69 -0.04
CA PRO A 6 37.65 -22.04 -0.99
C PRO A 6 37.82 -20.51 -1.08
N LEU A 7 38.38 -19.85 -0.05
CA LEU A 7 38.65 -18.40 -0.08
C LEU A 7 39.74 -18.03 -1.10
N PHE A 8 40.65 -18.94 -1.42
CA PHE A 8 41.71 -18.73 -2.40
C PHE A 8 41.28 -19.07 -3.84
N LEU A 9 40.18 -19.81 -4.01
CA LEU A 9 39.66 -20.25 -5.32
C LEU A 9 38.87 -19.16 -6.05
N PHE A 10 38.15 -18.29 -5.32
CA PHE A 10 37.33 -17.23 -5.91
C PHE A 10 37.78 -15.86 -5.42
N LYS A 11 38.52 -15.14 -6.25
CA LYS A 11 39.02 -13.78 -5.96
C LYS A 11 37.91 -12.74 -6.19
N LEU A 12 36.97 -12.68 -5.25
CA LEU A 12 35.94 -11.64 -5.21
C LEU A 12 36.47 -10.38 -4.47
N PRO A 13 35.93 -9.18 -4.76
CA PRO A 13 36.28 -7.99 -4.00
C PRO A 13 35.93 -8.16 -2.52
N ASN A 14 36.84 -7.76 -1.63
CA ASN A 14 36.58 -7.75 -0.19
C ASN A 14 35.55 -6.66 0.13
N GLY A 15 34.51 -7.00 0.91
CA GLY A 15 33.44 -6.07 1.30
C GLY A 15 32.25 -6.08 0.35
N HIS A 16 31.66 -4.91 0.08
CA HIS A 16 30.42 -4.82 -0.69
C HIS A 16 30.68 -5.01 -2.20
N LEU A 17 30.08 -6.04 -2.78
CA LEU A 17 30.38 -6.52 -4.14
C LEU A 17 30.12 -5.50 -5.26
N PHE A 18 29.09 -4.65 -5.15
CA PHE A 18 28.64 -3.79 -6.26
C PHE A 18 28.89 -2.28 -6.03
N ARG A 19 29.65 -1.90 -5.00
CA ARG A 19 29.90 -0.50 -4.62
C ARG A 19 31.34 -0.32 -4.13
N GLY A 20 31.88 0.90 -4.23
CA GLY A 20 33.24 1.24 -3.80
C GLY A 20 34.29 1.05 -4.88
N LYS A 21 35.57 1.10 -4.48
CA LYS A 21 36.74 1.09 -5.38
C LYS A 21 36.93 -0.27 -6.08
N TYR A 22 36.83 -1.36 -5.32
CA TYR A 22 36.96 -2.72 -5.84
C TYR A 22 35.57 -3.35 -5.86
N ARG A 23 34.98 -3.46 -7.06
CA ARG A 23 33.62 -3.97 -7.27
C ARG A 23 33.56 -4.94 -8.44
N LEU A 24 32.58 -5.83 -8.40
CA LEU A 24 32.25 -6.71 -9.50
C LEU A 24 31.47 -5.90 -10.55
N VAL A 25 32.13 -5.56 -11.66
CA VAL A 25 31.49 -4.84 -12.77
C VAL A 25 30.83 -5.85 -13.70
N LYS A 26 29.49 -5.82 -13.76
CA LYS A 26 28.73 -6.62 -14.73
C LYS A 26 28.94 -6.04 -16.13
N ARG A 27 29.42 -6.87 -17.06
CA ARG A 27 29.57 -6.47 -18.47
C ARG A 27 28.19 -6.35 -19.12
N VAL A 28 28.05 -5.34 -19.98
CA VAL A 28 26.84 -5.16 -20.78
C VAL A 28 26.73 -6.32 -21.77
N THR A 29 25.61 -7.05 -21.71
CA THR A 29 25.35 -8.17 -22.62
C THR A 29 24.65 -7.67 -23.88
N PRO A 30 24.83 -8.32 -25.04
CA PRO A 30 24.12 -7.95 -26.27
C PRO A 30 22.60 -8.06 -26.11
N LYS A 31 22.12 -8.98 -25.28
CA LYS A 31 20.69 -9.11 -24.94
C LYS A 31 20.16 -7.87 -24.23
N ALA A 32 20.92 -7.31 -23.27
CA ALA A 32 20.53 -6.09 -22.56
C ALA A 32 20.42 -4.90 -23.52
N VAL A 33 21.35 -4.77 -24.48
CA VAL A 33 21.30 -3.71 -25.50
C VAL A 33 20.08 -3.88 -26.41
N LYS A 34 19.77 -5.10 -26.84
CA LYS A 34 18.58 -5.37 -27.68
C LYS A 34 17.28 -5.03 -26.94
N LEU A 35 17.19 -5.37 -25.66
CA LEU A 35 16.03 -5.04 -24.82
C LEU A 35 15.86 -3.53 -24.69
N LEU A 36 16.94 -2.81 -24.38
CA LEU A 36 16.93 -1.36 -24.26
C LEU A 36 16.47 -0.67 -25.57
N LYS A 37 16.95 -1.16 -26.72
CA LYS A 37 16.50 -0.65 -28.03
C LYS A 37 15.01 -0.84 -28.25
N ARG A 38 14.46 -2.00 -27.85
CA ARG A 38 13.02 -2.27 -27.94
C ARG A 38 12.21 -1.36 -27.02
N GLU A 39 12.69 -1.11 -25.81
CA GLU A 39 12.05 -0.19 -24.87
C GLU A 39 11.98 1.23 -25.44
N PHE A 40 13.07 1.73 -26.04
CA PHE A 40 13.06 3.03 -26.70
C PHE A 40 12.08 3.12 -27.86
N GLN A 41 11.92 2.05 -28.66
CA GLN A 41 10.93 2.01 -29.73
C GLN A 41 9.50 2.10 -29.19
N ILE A 42 9.21 1.41 -28.08
CA ILE A 42 7.91 1.47 -27.42
C ILE A 42 7.66 2.88 -26.85
N GLU A 43 8.67 3.46 -26.21
CA GLU A 43 8.59 4.80 -25.65
C GLU A 43 8.36 5.86 -26.73
N GLU A 44 9.07 5.79 -27.85
CA GLU A 44 8.87 6.68 -28.99
C GLU A 44 7.44 6.57 -29.55
N GLN A 45 6.92 5.35 -29.67
CA GLN A 45 5.55 5.12 -30.11
C GLN A 45 4.53 5.71 -29.12
N ASN A 46 4.74 5.53 -27.82
CA ASN A 46 3.87 6.10 -26.78
C ASN A 46 3.92 7.62 -26.80
N MET A 47 5.12 8.20 -26.95
CA MET A 47 5.29 9.65 -27.04
C MET A 47 4.59 10.22 -28.26
N PHE A 48 4.61 9.51 -29.40
CA PHE A 48 3.85 9.92 -30.58
C PHE A 48 2.34 10.02 -30.29
N TYR A 49 1.76 9.01 -29.63
CA TYR A 49 0.34 9.05 -29.26
C TYR A 49 0.00 10.14 -28.24
N LEU A 50 0.88 10.39 -27.26
CA LEU A 50 0.63 11.36 -26.20
C LEU A 50 0.82 12.82 -26.65
N ARG A 51 1.48 13.07 -27.78
CA ARG A 51 1.70 14.43 -28.33
C ARG A 51 0.42 15.11 -28.83
N HIS A 52 -0.58 14.34 -29.24
CA HIS A 52 -1.78 14.87 -29.89
C HIS A 52 -3.02 14.65 -29.01
N PRO A 53 -3.24 15.49 -27.99
CA PRO A 53 -4.41 15.38 -27.14
C PRO A 53 -5.69 15.75 -27.91
N TYR A 54 -6.79 15.04 -27.62
CA TYR A 54 -8.09 15.30 -28.24
C TYR A 54 -8.76 16.58 -27.72
N LEU A 55 -8.63 16.87 -26.42
CA LEU A 55 -9.20 18.06 -25.77
C LEU A 55 -8.09 18.99 -25.31
N THR A 56 -8.33 20.30 -25.41
CA THR A 56 -7.48 21.29 -24.75
C THR A 56 -7.67 21.24 -23.24
N LYS A 57 -6.72 21.84 -22.51
CA LYS A 57 -6.81 21.93 -21.04
C LYS A 57 -8.07 22.68 -20.59
N GLU A 58 -8.47 23.69 -21.34
CA GLU A 58 -9.68 24.48 -21.07
C GLU A 58 -10.95 23.65 -21.30
N GLN A 59 -11.02 22.91 -22.41
CA GLN A 59 -12.16 22.04 -22.72
C GLN A 59 -12.30 20.88 -21.73
N SER A 60 -11.18 20.36 -21.23
CA SER A 60 -11.20 19.28 -20.23
C SER A 60 -11.54 19.77 -18.83
N PHE A 61 -11.60 21.08 -18.59
CA PHE A 61 -11.98 21.63 -17.28
C PHE A 61 -13.42 21.24 -16.93
N ASN A 62 -13.61 20.56 -15.80
CA ASN A 62 -14.91 20.14 -15.26
C ASN A 62 -15.81 19.22 -16.13
N HIS A 63 -15.34 18.72 -17.29
CA HIS A 63 -16.17 17.88 -18.18
C HIS A 63 -16.76 16.62 -17.51
N MET A 64 -16.08 16.07 -16.49
CA MET A 64 -16.55 14.87 -15.75
C MET A 64 -17.33 15.17 -14.47
N LYS A 65 -17.55 16.43 -14.11
CA LYS A 65 -18.18 16.80 -12.82
C LYS A 65 -19.62 16.29 -12.72
N ALA A 66 -20.41 16.48 -13.77
CA ALA A 66 -21.81 16.04 -13.81
C ALA A 66 -21.94 14.52 -13.78
N LEU A 67 -21.04 13.80 -14.48
CA LEU A 67 -21.05 12.33 -14.52
C LEU A 67 -20.72 11.72 -13.15
N LYS A 68 -19.76 12.32 -12.42
CA LYS A 68 -19.45 11.92 -11.04
C LYS A 68 -20.65 12.12 -10.11
N ALA A 69 -21.39 13.22 -10.26
CA ALA A 69 -22.60 13.48 -9.48
C ALA A 69 -23.74 12.51 -9.83
N LEU A 70 -23.96 12.23 -11.11
CA LEU A 70 -25.02 11.32 -11.58
C LEU A 70 -24.81 9.87 -11.13
N ARG A 71 -23.55 9.40 -11.10
CA ARG A 71 -23.23 8.05 -10.61
C ARG A 71 -23.42 7.90 -9.09
N GLY A 72 -23.70 9.00 -8.38
CA GLY A 72 -23.79 8.98 -6.91
C GLY A 72 -22.48 8.55 -6.25
N ASP A 73 -21.36 8.56 -6.99
CA ASP A 73 -20.07 8.18 -6.47
C ASP A 73 -19.65 9.26 -5.46
N PRO A 74 -19.63 8.94 -4.15
CA PRO A 74 -19.17 9.90 -3.18
C PRO A 74 -17.69 10.17 -3.52
N PRO A 75 -17.22 11.43 -3.40
CA PRO A 75 -15.87 11.79 -3.82
C PRO A 75 -14.87 10.78 -3.28
N TYR A 76 -13.94 10.27 -4.09
CA TYR A 76 -13.07 9.13 -3.70
C TYR A 76 -12.54 9.22 -2.26
N HIS A 77 -12.15 10.42 -1.81
CA HIS A 77 -11.71 10.70 -0.43
C HIS A 77 -12.73 10.36 0.66
N THR A 78 -14.03 10.58 0.44
CA THR A 78 -15.10 10.29 1.41
C THR A 78 -15.22 8.81 1.73
N LYS A 79 -14.99 7.91 0.76
CA LYS A 79 -14.98 6.46 1.02
C LYS A 79 -13.88 6.09 2.01
N PHE A 80 -12.69 6.68 1.88
CA PHE A 80 -11.59 6.45 2.83
C PHE A 80 -11.85 7.06 4.20
N VAL A 81 -12.51 8.22 4.25
CA VAL A 81 -12.91 8.84 5.52
C VAL A 81 -13.94 7.97 6.25
N VAL A 82 -14.96 7.46 5.55
CA VAL A 82 -15.95 6.56 6.13
C VAL A 82 -15.29 5.27 6.64
N LEU A 83 -14.45 4.61 5.83
CA LEU A 83 -13.72 3.41 6.26
C LEU A 83 -12.77 3.67 7.44
N ALA A 84 -12.16 4.86 7.51
CA ALA A 84 -11.33 5.25 8.64
C ALA A 84 -12.15 5.47 9.91
N ASN A 85 -13.34 6.07 9.79
CA ASN A 85 -14.24 6.33 10.90
C ASN A 85 -14.92 5.04 11.39
N GLU A 86 -15.24 4.11 10.50
CA GLU A 86 -15.77 2.78 10.83
C GLU A 86 -14.90 2.04 11.86
N LYS A 87 -13.57 2.23 11.84
CA LYS A 87 -12.69 1.64 12.85
C LYS A 87 -13.00 2.12 14.28
N PHE A 88 -13.41 3.38 14.43
CA PHE A 88 -13.72 4.01 15.71
C PHE A 88 -15.21 3.89 16.07
N GLU A 89 -16.09 4.04 15.09
CA GLU A 89 -17.54 3.88 15.25
C GLU A 89 -17.90 2.42 15.55
N ASN A 90 -17.31 1.45 14.84
CA ASN A 90 -17.51 0.03 15.12
C ASN A 90 -16.69 -0.47 16.34
N GLY A 91 -15.94 0.43 16.99
CA GLY A 91 -15.23 0.16 18.23
C GLY A 91 -16.22 0.00 19.37
N LYS A 92 -16.80 -1.20 19.52
CA LYS A 92 -17.69 -1.68 20.60
C LYS A 92 -18.33 -0.53 21.40
N HIS A 93 -19.42 0.03 20.88
CA HIS A 93 -20.28 0.90 21.68
C HIS A 93 -20.65 0.16 22.97
N ARG A 94 -20.20 0.68 24.12
CA ARG A 94 -20.56 0.13 25.42
C ARG A 94 -21.96 0.60 25.77
N THR A 95 -22.87 -0.33 25.99
CA THR A 95 -24.24 0.01 26.42
C THR A 95 -24.29 0.08 27.95
N LEU A 96 -25.17 0.93 28.48
CA LEU A 96 -25.42 0.99 29.93
C LEU A 96 -25.97 -0.34 30.46
N GLU A 97 -26.75 -1.05 29.64
CA GLU A 97 -27.25 -2.38 29.97
C GLU A 97 -26.12 -3.38 30.21
N GLU A 98 -25.11 -3.41 29.34
CA GLU A 98 -23.93 -4.26 29.51
C GLU A 98 -23.19 -3.96 30.82
N GLN A 99 -23.11 -2.68 31.21
CA GLN A 99 -22.49 -2.26 32.47
C GLN A 99 -23.33 -2.64 33.70
N LEU A 100 -24.65 -2.42 33.65
CA LEU A 100 -25.57 -2.70 34.76
C LEU A 100 -25.86 -4.20 34.92
N SER A 101 -25.63 -5.01 33.88
CA SER A 101 -25.78 -6.47 33.92
C SER A 101 -24.96 -7.12 35.03
N HIS A 102 -23.79 -6.56 35.36
CA HIS A 102 -22.91 -7.06 36.42
C HIS A 102 -23.56 -7.02 37.82
N LEU A 103 -24.51 -6.12 38.06
CA LEU A 103 -25.18 -6.01 39.37
C LEU A 103 -26.13 -7.18 39.66
N LYS A 104 -26.51 -7.95 38.63
CA LYS A 104 -27.35 -9.15 38.79
C LYS A 104 -26.60 -10.33 39.40
N VAL A 105 -25.27 -10.28 39.49
CA VAL A 105 -24.46 -11.35 40.09
C VAL A 105 -24.77 -11.54 41.58
N THR A 106 -25.22 -10.48 42.26
CA THR A 106 -25.58 -10.51 43.69
C THR A 106 -27.09 -10.65 43.91
N GLU A 107 -27.85 -10.98 42.87
CA GLU A 107 -29.31 -11.10 42.96
C GLU A 107 -29.70 -12.50 43.45
N ASP A 108 -30.06 -12.59 44.73
CA ASP A 108 -30.56 -13.82 45.36
C ASP A 108 -32.10 -13.84 45.39
N TRP A 109 -32.68 -15.01 45.18
CA TRP A 109 -34.15 -15.18 45.12
C TRP A 109 -34.82 -15.00 46.49
N ASP A 110 -34.13 -15.34 47.58
CA ASP A 110 -34.58 -15.19 48.96
C ASP A 110 -33.78 -14.08 49.66
N PHE A 111 -34.03 -12.82 49.30
CA PHE A 111 -33.42 -11.69 49.99
C PHE A 111 -33.88 -11.62 51.45
N LYS A 112 -33.09 -12.17 52.37
CA LYS A 112 -33.29 -11.95 53.81
C LYS A 112 -32.65 -10.62 54.19
N ALA A 113 -33.47 -9.58 54.24
CA ALA A 113 -33.08 -8.29 54.80
C ALA A 113 -32.69 -8.46 56.29
N GLY A 114 -31.39 -8.54 56.58
CA GLY A 114 -30.85 -8.50 57.93
C GLY A 114 -30.01 -9.71 58.33
N SER A 115 -28.75 -9.75 57.87
CA SER A 115 -27.66 -10.27 58.70
C SER A 115 -26.46 -9.34 58.54
N ILE A 116 -26.27 -8.51 59.57
CA ILE A 116 -24.96 -7.94 59.92
C ILE A 116 -24.22 -9.01 60.70
#